data_AF-A0A2V9Z2A6-F1
#
_entry.id   AF-A0A2V9Z2A6-F1
#
_cell.length_a   1.000
_cell.length_b   1.000
_cell.length_c   1.000
_cell.angle_alpha   90.00
_cell.angle_beta   90.00
_cell.angle_gamma   90.00
#
_symmetry.space_group_name_H-M   'P 1'
#
loop_
_entity.id
_entity.type
_entity.pdbx_description
1 polymer ?
#
loop_
_entity_poly.entity_id
_entity_poly.type
_entity_poly.pdbx_seq_one_letter_code
_entity_poly.pdbx_strand_id
1 'polypeptide(L)'
;MIRVEPNPSKGYKFLDETPAGAIPKRFLDPVDRGVRYALKAGAIAGYEIVDAKVTLCDGSYHEGDSDDAAFESAGFMAVKEAMLQASPVLLEPVVSLELIVPQEFCGSIMGDLNSRRGRIEGMEDRAGNQAIRAVVPLAEIIGYATELRSITRGRASYSARFAKYEQAPGLPPIEDDGIGVTANKPWKPKPKRGAEAAELPYSGSDC
;
A
#
# COMPACT_ATOMS: atom_id res chain seq x y z
N MET A 1 -6.04 13.26 -24.32
CA MET A 1 -6.18 11.80 -24.11
C MET A 1 -5.05 11.30 -23.22
N ILE A 2 -5.37 10.49 -22.21
CA ILE A 2 -4.38 9.86 -21.32
C ILE A 2 -4.57 8.34 -21.34
N ARG A 3 -3.47 7.60 -21.29
CA ARG A 3 -3.44 6.16 -21.05
C ARG A 3 -2.87 5.90 -19.66
N VAL A 4 -3.55 5.07 -18.89
CA VAL A 4 -3.13 4.64 -17.55
C VAL A 4 -2.81 3.16 -17.59
N GLU A 5 -1.64 2.79 -17.08
CA GLU A 5 -1.18 1.41 -17.00
C GLU A 5 -0.61 1.12 -15.61
N PRO A 6 -0.70 -0.13 -15.11
CA PRO A 6 0.00 -0.52 -13.89
C PRO A 6 1.53 -0.33 -14.01
N ASN A 7 2.15 0.08 -12.92
CA ASN A 7 3.59 0.20 -12.75
C ASN A 7 4.04 -0.46 -11.42
N PRO A 8 3.83 -1.78 -11.27
CA PRO A 8 3.95 -2.47 -9.98
C PRO A 8 5.34 -2.29 -9.37
N SER A 9 5.39 -1.93 -8.08
CA SER A 9 6.61 -1.72 -7.29
C SER A 9 7.58 -0.66 -7.85
N LYS A 10 7.11 0.18 -8.78
CA LYS A 10 7.91 1.22 -9.43
C LYS A 10 7.34 2.63 -9.17
N GLY A 11 6.25 2.72 -8.43
CA GLY A 11 5.62 3.99 -8.07
C GLY A 11 4.99 4.70 -9.27
N TYR A 12 4.87 6.02 -9.14
CA TYR A 12 4.28 6.86 -10.18
C TYR A 12 5.28 7.21 -11.28
N LYS A 13 4.83 7.14 -12.55
CA LYS A 13 5.59 7.61 -13.71
C LYS A 13 4.70 8.38 -14.67
N PHE A 14 5.14 9.58 -15.06
CA PHE A 14 4.52 10.38 -16.12
C PHE A 14 5.32 10.28 -17.42
N LEU A 15 4.63 10.15 -18.54
CA LEU A 15 5.21 10.12 -19.88
C LEU A 15 4.43 11.05 -20.81
N ASP A 16 5.14 11.73 -21.70
CA ASP A 16 4.59 12.53 -22.79
C ASP A 16 4.85 11.81 -24.11
N GLU A 17 3.79 11.42 -24.80
CA GLU A 17 3.79 10.83 -26.14
C GLU A 17 2.97 11.70 -27.11
N THR A 18 2.70 12.97 -26.76
CA THR A 18 1.89 13.85 -27.60
C THR A 18 2.60 14.19 -28.92
N PRO A 19 1.82 14.41 -30.00
CA PRO A 19 2.39 14.93 -31.25
C PRO A 19 3.10 16.27 -31.04
N ALA A 20 4.19 16.50 -31.78
CA ALA A 20 4.97 17.73 -31.67
C ALA A 20 4.07 18.97 -31.91
N GLY A 21 4.00 19.86 -30.92
CA GLY A 21 3.20 21.10 -31.00
C GLY A 21 1.75 20.96 -30.56
N ALA A 22 1.26 19.76 -30.25
CA ALA A 22 -0.10 19.55 -29.74
C ALA A 22 -0.34 20.26 -28.40
N ILE A 23 0.65 20.19 -27.51
CA ILE A 23 0.64 20.89 -26.22
C ILE A 23 1.99 21.58 -26.00
N PRO A 24 2.02 22.89 -25.68
CA PRO A 24 3.23 23.59 -25.28
C PRO A 24 3.86 22.94 -24.05
N LYS A 25 5.20 22.73 -24.07
CA LYS A 25 5.93 22.06 -22.98
C LYS A 25 5.69 22.66 -21.59
N ARG A 26 5.39 23.97 -21.51
CA ARG A 26 5.05 24.65 -20.25
C ARG A 26 3.83 24.07 -19.53
N PHE A 27 2.93 23.43 -20.27
CA PHE A 27 1.69 22.85 -19.73
C PHE A 27 1.85 21.39 -19.30
N LEU A 28 2.98 20.73 -19.60
CA LEU A 28 3.24 19.37 -19.15
C LEU A 28 3.29 19.26 -17.62
N ASP A 29 3.95 20.23 -16.96
CA ASP A 29 4.04 20.28 -15.50
C ASP A 29 2.66 20.46 -14.83
N PRO A 30 1.81 21.42 -15.27
CA PRO A 30 0.42 21.50 -14.82
C PRO A 30 -0.38 20.20 -15.01
N VAL A 31 -0.28 19.55 -16.17
CA VAL A 31 -0.94 18.25 -16.39
C VAL A 31 -0.45 17.20 -15.39
N ASP A 32 0.86 17.07 -15.20
CA ASP A 32 1.46 16.14 -14.23
C ASP A 32 1.00 16.43 -12.79
N ARG A 33 0.89 17.71 -12.40
CA ARG A 33 0.32 18.11 -11.10
C ARG A 33 -1.12 17.61 -10.95
N GLY A 34 -1.94 17.83 -11.97
CA GLY A 34 -3.33 17.39 -12.02
C GLY A 34 -3.47 15.87 -11.88
N VAL A 35 -2.66 15.14 -12.63
CA VAL A 35 -2.56 13.67 -12.57
C VAL A 35 -2.21 13.22 -11.15
N ARG A 36 -1.13 13.76 -10.56
CA ARG A 36 -0.70 13.40 -9.20
C ARG A 36 -1.77 13.72 -8.17
N TYR A 37 -2.49 14.83 -8.33
CA TYR A 37 -3.59 15.18 -7.45
C TYR A 37 -4.74 14.15 -7.55
N ALA A 38 -5.08 13.70 -8.76
CA ALA A 38 -6.10 12.66 -8.96
C ALA A 38 -5.70 11.33 -8.34
N LEU A 39 -4.43 10.93 -8.54
CA LEU A 39 -3.90 9.71 -7.94
C LEU A 39 -3.93 9.79 -6.40
N LYS A 40 -3.52 10.91 -5.81
CA LYS A 40 -3.57 11.12 -4.35
C LYS A 40 -4.99 11.18 -3.79
N ALA A 41 -5.90 11.84 -4.51
CA ALA A 41 -7.30 11.95 -4.12
C ALA A 41 -7.99 10.58 -4.13
N GLY A 42 -7.50 9.65 -4.97
CA GLY A 42 -8.18 8.41 -5.27
C GLY A 42 -9.36 8.67 -6.20
N ALA A 43 -9.44 7.91 -7.29
CA ALA A 43 -10.52 8.09 -8.25
C ALA A 43 -11.86 7.58 -7.74
N ILE A 44 -11.86 6.59 -6.83
CA ILE A 44 -13.06 5.78 -6.55
C ILE A 44 -13.41 5.72 -5.05
N ALA A 45 -12.50 5.28 -4.16
CA ALA A 45 -12.80 5.15 -2.71
C ALA A 45 -12.01 6.10 -1.79
N GLY A 46 -11.38 7.14 -2.36
CA GLY A 46 -10.68 8.16 -1.57
C GLY A 46 -9.33 7.75 -0.96
N TYR A 47 -8.79 6.58 -1.31
CA TYR A 47 -7.40 6.26 -1.01
C TYR A 47 -6.52 6.35 -2.26
N GLU A 48 -5.24 6.61 -2.02
CA GLU A 48 -4.26 6.91 -3.05
C GLU A 48 -4.11 5.77 -4.05
N ILE A 49 -3.95 6.13 -5.32
CA ILE A 49 -3.62 5.20 -6.38
C ILE A 49 -2.10 5.17 -6.50
N VAL A 50 -1.52 4.01 -6.25
CA VAL A 50 -0.08 3.75 -6.31
C VAL A 50 0.26 2.93 -7.54
N ASP A 51 1.56 2.88 -7.88
CA ASP A 51 2.07 2.02 -8.96
C ASP A 51 1.33 2.25 -10.28
N ALA A 52 1.26 3.51 -10.72
CA ALA A 52 0.61 3.91 -11.96
C ALA A 52 1.60 4.59 -12.92
N LYS A 53 1.59 4.14 -14.18
CA LYS A 53 2.24 4.80 -15.30
C LYS A 53 1.16 5.54 -16.09
N VAL A 54 1.29 6.85 -16.19
CA VAL A 54 0.35 7.73 -16.87
C VAL A 54 1.04 8.32 -18.09
N THR A 55 0.46 8.11 -19.26
CA THR A 55 0.98 8.56 -20.54
C THR A 55 0.02 9.57 -21.16
N LEU A 56 0.48 10.79 -21.39
CA LEU A 56 -0.24 11.80 -22.14
C LEU A 56 -0.08 11.50 -23.63
N CYS A 57 -1.14 11.01 -24.28
CA CYS A 57 -1.10 10.56 -25.67
C CYS A 57 -1.46 11.66 -26.66
N ASP A 58 -2.35 12.57 -26.26
CA ASP A 58 -2.88 13.59 -27.15
C ASP A 58 -3.47 14.77 -26.34
N GLY A 59 -3.66 15.91 -27.00
CA GLY A 59 -4.40 17.05 -26.47
C GLY A 59 -4.29 18.29 -27.35
N SER A 60 -4.94 19.36 -26.92
CA SER A 60 -5.01 20.62 -27.65
C SER A 60 -5.02 21.80 -26.67
N TYR A 61 -4.71 22.99 -27.17
CA TYR A 61 -4.73 24.22 -26.39
C TYR A 61 -5.25 25.40 -27.21
N HIS A 62 -5.71 26.44 -26.51
CA HIS A 62 -6.12 27.73 -27.08
C HIS A 62 -5.38 28.86 -26.35
N GLU A 63 -4.73 29.76 -27.08
CA GLU A 63 -3.82 30.77 -26.49
C GLU A 63 -4.49 31.75 -25.53
N GLY A 64 -5.79 32.00 -25.67
CA GLY A 64 -6.54 32.91 -24.79
C GLY A 64 -7.25 32.23 -23.61
N ASP A 65 -7.58 30.94 -23.74
CA ASP A 65 -8.46 30.22 -22.82
C ASP A 65 -7.74 29.10 -22.05
N SER A 66 -6.49 28.80 -22.40
CA SER A 66 -5.71 27.76 -21.76
C SER A 66 -4.65 28.34 -20.83
N ASP A 67 -4.78 28.00 -19.55
CA ASP A 67 -3.84 28.34 -18.49
C ASP A 67 -3.41 27.10 -17.69
N ASP A 68 -2.51 27.30 -16.73
CA ASP A 68 -2.02 26.24 -15.85
C ASP A 68 -3.16 25.55 -15.08
N ALA A 69 -4.16 26.29 -14.61
CA ALA A 69 -5.26 25.75 -13.82
C ALA A 69 -6.18 24.87 -14.67
N ALA A 70 -6.40 25.25 -15.94
CA ALA A 70 -7.15 24.47 -16.91
C ALA A 70 -6.45 23.14 -17.20
N PHE A 71 -5.14 23.15 -17.46
CA PHE A 71 -4.38 21.92 -17.73
C PHE A 71 -4.23 21.01 -16.51
N GLU A 72 -4.11 21.60 -15.31
CA GLU A 72 -4.13 20.84 -14.06
C GLU A 72 -5.49 20.17 -13.84
N SER A 73 -6.59 20.89 -14.07
CA SER A 73 -7.95 20.33 -13.99
C SER A 73 -8.19 19.24 -15.04
N ALA A 74 -7.72 19.44 -16.27
CA ALA A 74 -7.82 18.47 -17.35
C ALA A 74 -7.06 17.17 -17.04
N GLY A 75 -5.82 17.27 -16.54
CA GLY A 75 -5.04 16.11 -16.09
C GLY A 75 -5.73 15.34 -14.97
N PHE A 76 -6.33 16.07 -14.01
CA PHE A 76 -7.08 15.47 -12.91
C PHE A 76 -8.30 14.69 -13.39
N MET A 77 -9.12 15.31 -14.25
CA MET A 77 -10.34 14.69 -14.78
C MET A 77 -10.04 13.49 -15.66
N ALA A 78 -9.04 13.60 -16.54
CA ALA A 78 -8.67 12.52 -17.46
C ALA A 78 -8.21 11.25 -16.74
N VAL A 79 -7.48 11.37 -15.62
CA VAL A 79 -7.09 10.21 -14.81
C VAL A 79 -8.28 9.59 -14.11
N LYS A 80 -9.18 10.40 -13.55
CA LYS A 80 -10.40 9.89 -12.91
C LYS A 80 -11.24 9.07 -13.89
N GLU A 81 -11.46 9.58 -15.10
CA GLU A 81 -12.22 8.89 -16.13
C GLU A 81 -11.52 7.61 -16.59
N ALA A 82 -10.21 7.66 -16.84
CA ALA A 82 -9.44 6.49 -17.21
C ALA A 82 -9.49 5.38 -16.13
N MET A 83 -9.45 5.74 -14.85
CA MET A 83 -9.49 4.78 -13.74
C MET A 83 -10.84 4.08 -13.61
N LEU A 84 -11.95 4.76 -13.92
CA LEU A 84 -13.28 4.15 -13.93
C LEU A 84 -13.38 3.02 -14.97
N GLN A 85 -12.62 3.12 -16.06
CA GLN A 85 -12.56 2.12 -17.13
C GLN A 85 -11.46 1.06 -16.91
N ALA A 86 -10.52 1.29 -15.98
CA ALA A 86 -9.32 0.47 -15.82
C ALA A 86 -9.47 -0.73 -14.85
N SER A 87 -10.69 -1.03 -14.39
CA SER A 87 -11.02 -2.11 -13.43
C SER A 87 -9.96 -2.28 -12.34
N PRO A 88 -9.69 -1.24 -11.53
CA PRO A 88 -8.51 -1.27 -10.68
C PRO A 88 -8.66 -2.34 -9.56
N VAL A 89 -7.57 -2.71 -8.87
CA VAL A 89 -7.57 -3.75 -7.79
C VAL A 89 -7.08 -3.27 -6.41
N LEU A 90 -7.85 -3.50 -5.34
CA LEU A 90 -7.48 -3.05 -3.99
C LEU A 90 -6.19 -3.73 -3.53
N LEU A 91 -5.25 -2.95 -3.02
CA LEU A 91 -4.00 -3.48 -2.50
C LEU A 91 -3.97 -3.42 -0.97
N GLU A 92 -3.58 -4.52 -0.34
CA GLU A 92 -3.35 -4.60 1.10
C GLU A 92 -1.84 -4.70 1.41
N PRO A 93 -1.36 -4.09 2.51
CA PRO A 93 0.02 -4.23 2.92
C PRO A 93 0.27 -5.63 3.49
N VAL A 94 1.25 -6.31 2.93
CA VAL A 94 1.75 -7.60 3.42
C VAL A 94 3.06 -7.38 4.15
N VAL A 95 3.21 -8.04 5.30
CA VAL A 95 4.43 -8.01 6.10
C VAL A 95 5.15 -9.35 6.04
N SER A 96 6.48 -9.30 6.10
CA SER A 96 7.31 -10.45 6.43
C SER A 96 7.40 -10.55 7.95
N LEU A 97 7.01 -11.72 8.46
CA LEU A 97 7.14 -12.13 9.85
C LEU A 97 8.31 -13.10 10.00
N GLU A 98 9.11 -12.85 11.02
CA GLU A 98 10.12 -13.80 11.51
C GLU A 98 9.80 -14.12 12.97
N LEU A 99 9.45 -15.37 13.24
CA LEU A 99 9.09 -15.86 14.56
C LEU A 99 10.17 -16.80 15.09
N ILE A 100 10.49 -16.71 16.37
CA ILE A 100 11.30 -17.70 17.09
C ILE A 100 10.37 -18.39 18.09
N VAL A 101 10.20 -19.70 17.95
CA VAL A 101 9.17 -20.47 18.66
C VAL A 101 9.77 -21.78 19.19
N PRO A 102 9.51 -22.18 20.45
CA PRO A 102 9.86 -23.51 20.93
C PRO A 102 9.23 -24.62 20.09
N GLN A 103 9.96 -25.72 19.88
CA GLN A 103 9.54 -26.80 18.97
C GLN A 103 8.15 -27.38 19.32
N GLU A 104 7.83 -27.46 20.61
CA GLU A 104 6.54 -27.94 21.13
C GLU A 104 5.33 -27.10 20.68
N PHE A 105 5.50 -25.83 20.28
CA PHE A 105 4.42 -24.96 19.83
C PHE A 105 4.36 -24.76 18.32
N CYS A 106 5.30 -25.35 17.56
CA CYS A 106 5.40 -25.10 16.12
C CYS A 106 4.13 -25.48 15.37
N GLY A 107 3.50 -26.60 15.71
CA GLY A 107 2.23 -27.00 15.09
C GLY A 107 1.11 -25.99 15.31
N SER A 108 0.98 -25.46 16.53
CA SER A 108 -0.03 -24.43 16.85
C SER A 108 0.21 -23.13 16.10
N ILE A 109 1.48 -22.70 15.98
CA ILE A 109 1.85 -21.48 15.24
C ILE A 109 1.62 -21.65 13.74
N MET A 110 1.94 -22.81 13.16
CA MET A 110 1.62 -23.06 11.75
C MET A 110 0.12 -22.99 11.49
N GLY A 111 -0.70 -23.55 12.39
CA GLY A 111 -2.16 -23.47 12.30
C GLY A 111 -2.69 -22.03 12.39
N ASP A 112 -2.17 -21.24 13.33
CA ASP A 112 -2.53 -19.83 13.51
C ASP A 112 -2.10 -18.96 12.32
N LEU A 113 -0.89 -19.15 11.78
CA LEU A 113 -0.46 -18.41 10.59
C LEU A 113 -1.33 -18.76 9.37
N ASN A 114 -1.68 -20.03 9.18
CA ASN A 114 -2.56 -20.44 8.09
C ASN A 114 -3.97 -19.84 8.21
N SER A 115 -4.54 -19.77 9.42
CA SER A 115 -5.87 -19.15 9.62
C SER A 115 -5.87 -17.65 9.35
N ARG A 116 -4.71 -17.01 9.47
CA ARG A 116 -4.44 -15.59 9.20
C ARG A 116 -4.03 -15.29 7.76
N ARG A 117 -4.33 -16.18 6.80
CA ARG A 117 -3.89 -16.06 5.40
C ARG A 117 -2.36 -15.92 5.25
N GLY A 118 -1.60 -16.43 6.21
CA GLY A 118 -0.15 -16.44 6.20
C GLY A 118 0.39 -17.49 5.25
N ARG A 119 1.43 -17.15 4.50
CA ARG A 119 2.19 -18.07 3.65
C ARG A 119 3.57 -18.29 4.25
N ILE A 120 3.86 -19.52 4.65
CA ILE A 120 5.17 -19.89 5.20
C ILE A 120 6.20 -19.89 4.07
N GLU A 121 7.31 -19.18 4.27
CA GLU A 121 8.42 -19.10 3.32
C GLU A 121 9.58 -20.02 3.70
N GLY A 122 9.71 -20.36 4.99
CA GLY A 122 10.73 -21.30 5.43
C GLY A 122 10.72 -21.51 6.94
N MET A 123 11.42 -22.56 7.36
CA MET A 123 11.60 -22.91 8.75
C MET A 123 13.02 -23.44 8.97
N GLU A 124 13.68 -22.96 10.03
CA GLU A 124 15.07 -23.30 10.36
C GLU A 124 15.19 -23.65 11.84
N ASP A 125 15.93 -24.70 12.17
CA ASP A 125 16.24 -25.02 13.57
C ASP A 125 17.28 -24.03 14.11
N ARG A 126 17.00 -23.48 15.30
CA ARG A 126 17.84 -22.51 15.96
C ARG A 126 17.94 -22.84 17.45
N ALA A 127 18.95 -23.67 17.77
CA ALA A 127 19.32 -24.01 19.14
C ALA A 127 18.13 -24.53 19.98
N GLY A 128 17.35 -25.48 19.45
CA GLY A 128 16.20 -26.08 20.13
C GLY A 128 14.90 -25.28 20.00
N ASN A 129 14.94 -24.12 19.34
CA ASN A 129 13.77 -23.40 18.85
C ASN A 129 13.65 -23.56 17.32
N GLN A 130 12.51 -23.21 16.76
CA GLN A 130 12.31 -23.06 15.32
C GLN A 130 12.18 -21.59 14.98
N ALA A 131 12.96 -21.15 13.99
CA ALA A 131 12.79 -19.88 13.32
C ALA A 131 11.83 -20.08 12.15
N ILE A 132 10.67 -19.42 12.15
CA ILE A 132 9.66 -19.51 11.11
C ILE A 132 9.61 -18.18 10.37
N ARG A 133 9.78 -18.21 9.04
CA ARG A 133 9.56 -17.06 8.16
C ARG A 133 8.25 -17.22 7.43
N ALA A 134 7.43 -16.18 7.46
CA ALA A 134 6.14 -16.16 6.78
C ALA A 134 5.83 -14.77 6.25
N VAL A 135 4.96 -14.69 5.24
CA VAL A 135 4.34 -13.44 4.81
C VAL A 135 2.87 -13.45 5.15
N VAL A 136 2.39 -12.38 5.77
CA VAL A 136 1.02 -12.29 6.29
C VAL A 136 0.45 -10.90 6.00
N PRO A 137 -0.82 -10.78 5.58
CA PRO A 137 -1.48 -9.49 5.47
C PRO A 137 -1.49 -8.76 6.82
N LEU A 138 -1.13 -7.48 6.84
CA LEU A 138 -1.03 -6.71 8.09
C LEU A 138 -2.34 -6.67 8.88
N ALA A 139 -3.48 -6.66 8.18
CA ALA A 139 -4.81 -6.65 8.78
C ALA A 139 -5.06 -7.87 9.70
N GLU A 140 -4.43 -9.01 9.40
CA GLU A 140 -4.62 -10.28 10.12
C GLU A 140 -3.80 -10.39 11.40
N ILE A 141 -2.84 -9.48 11.60
CA ILE A 141 -1.87 -9.53 12.70
C ILE A 141 -1.92 -8.29 13.60
N ILE A 142 -3.00 -7.52 13.52
CA ILE A 142 -3.25 -6.41 14.45
C ILE A 142 -3.42 -6.99 15.86
N GLY A 143 -2.55 -6.58 16.79
CA GLY A 143 -2.57 -7.10 18.16
C GLY A 143 -1.95 -8.50 18.31
N TYR A 144 -1.22 -8.99 17.31
CA TYR A 144 -0.69 -10.36 17.28
C TYR A 144 0.17 -10.76 18.50
N ALA A 145 0.84 -9.80 19.14
CA ALA A 145 1.66 -10.05 20.33
C ALA A 145 0.90 -10.76 21.45
N THR A 146 -0.38 -10.41 21.66
CA THR A 146 -1.21 -11.01 22.72
C THR A 146 -1.57 -12.45 22.39
N GLU A 147 -1.98 -12.73 21.15
CA GLU A 147 -2.34 -14.07 20.68
C GLU A 147 -1.12 -15.00 20.67
N LEU A 148 0.02 -14.53 20.14
CA LEU A 148 1.26 -15.27 20.16
C LEU A 148 1.67 -15.65 21.58
N ARG A 149 1.54 -14.71 22.54
CA ARG A 149 1.81 -14.97 23.95
C ARG A 149 0.86 -16.02 24.53
N SER A 150 -0.41 -15.98 24.18
CA SER A 150 -1.41 -16.97 24.63
C SER A 150 -1.06 -18.37 24.13
N ILE A 151 -0.84 -18.52 22.82
CA ILE A 151 -0.52 -19.81 22.17
C ILE A 151 0.76 -20.43 22.74
N THR A 152 1.78 -19.60 22.95
CA THR A 152 3.14 -20.07 23.30
C THR A 152 3.45 -19.97 24.79
N ARG A 153 2.47 -19.62 25.62
CA ARG A 153 2.66 -19.31 27.05
C ARG A 153 3.76 -18.27 27.27
N GLY A 154 3.88 -17.31 26.36
CA GLY A 154 4.87 -16.25 26.35
C GLY A 154 6.30 -16.65 26.04
N ARG A 155 6.52 -17.81 25.41
CA ARG A 155 7.86 -18.31 25.07
C ARG A 155 8.29 -18.06 23.62
N ALA A 156 7.45 -17.44 22.81
CA ALA A 156 7.81 -17.04 21.45
C ALA A 156 8.00 -15.53 21.32
N SER A 157 8.82 -15.15 20.35
CA SER A 157 9.05 -13.76 19.93
C SER A 157 8.85 -13.64 18.43
N TYR A 158 8.48 -12.45 17.95
CA TYR A 158 8.36 -12.17 16.52
C TYR A 158 8.91 -10.79 16.17
N SER A 159 9.29 -10.63 14.91
CA SER A 159 9.50 -9.34 14.28
C SER A 159 8.69 -9.24 13.00
N ALA A 160 8.23 -8.03 12.67
CA ALA A 160 7.43 -7.75 11.48
C ALA A 160 8.07 -6.63 10.68
N ARG A 161 8.19 -6.81 9.37
CA ARG A 161 8.67 -5.78 8.44
C ARG A 161 7.74 -5.69 7.23
N PHE A 162 7.46 -4.47 6.76
CA PHE A 162 6.75 -4.31 5.50
C PHE A 162 7.50 -5.05 4.38
N ALA A 163 6.78 -5.89 3.65
CA ALA A 163 7.35 -6.63 2.52
C ALA A 163 6.95 -5.96 1.21
N LYS A 164 5.64 -5.87 0.95
CA LYS A 164 5.08 -5.31 -0.28
C LYS A 164 3.58 -5.10 -0.14
N TYR A 165 3.00 -4.50 -1.15
CA TYR A 165 1.56 -4.56 -1.37
C TYR A 165 1.21 -5.80 -2.20
N GLU A 166 0.13 -6.50 -1.84
CA GLU A 166 -0.48 -7.56 -2.65
C GLU A 166 -1.96 -7.24 -2.86
N GLN A 167 -2.57 -7.84 -3.89
CA GLN A 167 -4.00 -7.69 -4.15
C GLN A 167 -4.81 -8.32 -3.01
N ALA A 168 -5.74 -7.54 -2.44
CA ALA A 168 -6.64 -8.04 -1.40
C ALA A 168 -7.64 -9.06 -1.98
N PRO A 169 -7.95 -10.15 -1.26
CA PRO A 169 -8.90 -11.15 -1.73
C PRO A 169 -10.34 -10.63 -1.71
N GLY A 170 -11.14 -11.06 -2.69
CA GLY A 170 -12.61 -11.03 -2.57
C GLY A 170 -13.31 -9.71 -2.88
N LEU A 171 -12.82 -8.91 -3.83
CA LEU A 171 -13.69 -7.95 -4.51
C LEU A 171 -14.15 -8.57 -5.84
N PRO A 172 -15.47 -8.71 -6.10
CA PRO A 172 -15.92 -8.85 -7.48
C PRO A 172 -15.37 -7.66 -8.31
N PRO A 173 -15.26 -7.79 -9.65
CA PRO A 173 -15.19 -6.59 -10.49
C PRO A 173 -16.27 -5.65 -9.99
N ILE A 174 -15.93 -4.41 -9.77
CA ILE A 174 -16.83 -3.43 -9.18
C ILE A 174 -17.98 -3.29 -10.17
N GLU A 175 -19.07 -4.01 -9.93
CA GLU A 175 -20.33 -3.78 -10.61
C GLU A 175 -20.77 -2.37 -10.24
N ASP A 176 -21.29 -1.68 -11.25
CA ASP A 176 -21.56 -0.24 -11.43
C ASP A 176 -22.28 0.48 -10.27
N ASP A 177 -21.68 0.49 -9.08
CA ASP A 177 -22.07 1.27 -7.89
C ASP A 177 -20.90 2.12 -7.35
N GLY A 178 -19.77 2.17 -8.07
CA GLY A 178 -18.74 3.20 -7.89
C GLY A 178 -17.78 3.06 -6.70
N ILE A 179 -17.29 1.85 -6.34
CA ILE A 179 -16.31 1.69 -5.25
C ILE A 179 -15.20 0.65 -5.54
N GLY A 180 -13.95 1.12 -5.61
CA GLY A 180 -12.67 0.37 -5.62
C GLY A 180 -11.74 0.94 -6.70
N VAL A 181 -10.56 1.51 -6.43
CA VAL A 181 -9.38 0.85 -5.83
C VAL A 181 -8.37 1.85 -5.34
N THR A 182 -7.74 1.49 -4.21
CA THR A 182 -7.22 2.51 -3.34
C THR A 182 -6.24 1.95 -2.30
N ALA A 183 -4.98 2.37 -2.29
CA ALA A 183 -4.02 2.11 -1.21
C ALA A 183 -3.41 3.42 -0.66
N ASN A 184 -3.78 3.70 0.60
CA ASN A 184 -3.19 4.57 1.64
C ASN A 184 -3.14 6.10 1.52
N LYS A 185 -3.68 6.72 2.57
CA LYS A 185 -3.09 7.92 3.21
C LYS A 185 -1.95 7.43 4.13
N PRO A 186 -0.79 8.09 4.26
CA PRO A 186 0.22 7.69 5.25
C PRO A 186 -0.35 7.79 6.68
N TRP A 187 -0.48 6.64 7.35
CA TRP A 187 -0.85 6.60 8.77
C TRP A 187 0.35 7.06 9.62
N LYS A 188 0.22 8.27 10.21
CA LYS A 188 1.04 8.68 11.34
C LYS A 188 0.22 8.43 12.61
N PRO A 189 0.65 7.56 13.55
CA PRO A 189 -0.05 7.41 14.82
C PRO A 189 -0.05 8.75 15.53
N LYS A 190 -1.25 9.30 15.81
CA LYS A 190 -1.38 10.34 16.83
C LYS A 190 -1.38 9.62 18.18
N PRO A 191 -0.48 9.95 19.12
CA PRO A 191 -0.59 9.42 20.47
C PRO A 191 -1.96 9.85 21.02
N LYS A 192 -2.76 8.87 21.45
CA LYS A 192 -3.96 9.17 22.25
C LYS A 192 -3.44 9.79 23.55
N ARG A 193 -3.87 11.02 23.86
CA ARG A 193 -3.72 11.57 25.21
C ARG A 193 -4.35 10.57 26.17
N GLY A 194 -3.55 10.01 27.07
CA GLY A 194 -3.98 9.04 28.08
C GLY A 194 -3.47 7.59 27.91
N ALA A 195 -2.59 7.29 26.97
CA ALA A 195 -1.80 6.05 27.06
C ALA A 195 -0.56 6.33 27.91
N GLU A 196 -0.58 5.87 29.17
CA GLU A 196 0.63 5.75 30.00
C GLU A 196 1.72 5.08 29.17
N ALA A 197 2.86 5.78 29.07
CA ALA A 197 4.08 5.16 28.61
C ALA A 197 4.39 4.02 29.59
N ALA A 198 4.31 2.78 29.13
CA ALA A 198 4.97 1.69 29.82
C ALA A 198 6.47 2.00 29.79
N GLU A 199 6.97 2.51 30.90
CA GLU A 199 8.40 2.72 31.13
C GLU A 199 9.12 1.39 30.88
N LEU A 200 10.07 1.41 29.95
CA LEU A 200 11.03 0.32 29.79
C LEU A 200 11.96 0.37 31.01
N PRO A 201 12.07 -0.69 31.82
CA PRO A 201 12.85 -0.64 33.04
C PRO A 201 14.31 -0.95 32.72
N TYR A 202 15.02 -0.08 31.99
CA TYR A 202 16.48 -0.06 31.97
C TYR A 202 16.98 1.36 31.62
N SER A 203 16.96 2.25 32.60
CA SER A 203 17.79 3.47 32.63
C SER A 203 18.22 3.76 34.07
N GLY A 204 19.52 3.62 34.33
CA GLY A 204 20.17 3.85 35.62
C GLY A 204 21.05 2.65 35.98
N SER A 205 22.28 2.60 35.47
CA SER A 205 23.51 3.11 36.11
C SER A 205 23.98 2.21 37.26
N ASP A 206 25.02 1.41 36.99
CA ASP A 206 26.17 1.20 37.88
C ASP A 206 27.25 0.36 37.16
N CYS A 207 28.32 1.07 36.77
CA CYS A 207 29.74 0.72 36.56
C CYS A 207 30.35 1.57 35.43
#